data_AF-A0A7Y5WWU0-F1
#
_entry.id   AF-A0A7Y5WWU0-F1
#
_cell.length_a   1.000
_cell.length_b   1.000
_cell.length_c   1.000
_cell.angle_alpha   90.00
_cell.angle_beta   90.00
_cell.angle_gamma   90.00
#
_symmetry.space_group_name_H-M   'P 1'
#
loop_
_entity.id
_entity.type
_entity.pdbx_description
1 polymer ?
#
loop_
_entity_poly.entity_id
_entity_poly.type
_entity_poly.pdbx_seq_one_letter_code
_entity_poly.pdbx_strand_id
1 'polypeptide(L)'
;LLRRPGAPRHDERSDAPPADWNVVTPGFFNALGVRLVRGRDFNDGDTPTSPRVAIVNAALARQVFGDEDPLGRVLEVDTPFGGSAGRLTIVGVAANAHMVSLGDESSPYVYVPFMQQYHSRVSLIVKTAGATVIPQVRALVREMNRNLPITTAMPLADVTAIGLVPQRIAASVAGTLGIVALLLAAIGIYGVTSYSVSRRTREIGIRLALGADRRSVLALVLGQGMMLATIGVLVGLAGGAAASQLLRSLLFGISTVDPVAFAGATALLIVIALAATYIPARRAMRVDPMVALRRE
;
A
#
# COMPACT_ATOMS: atom_id res chain seq x y z
N LEU A 1 -26.95 7.58 -7.50
CA LEU A 1 -27.65 6.25 -7.46
C LEU A 1 -27.98 5.84 -8.87
N LEU A 2 -27.64 4.61 -9.31
CA LEU A 2 -27.76 4.16 -10.71
C LEU A 2 -28.90 3.14 -10.86
N ARG A 3 -29.91 3.44 -11.69
CA ARG A 3 -31.09 2.55 -11.86
C ARG A 3 -31.29 2.11 -13.31
N ARG A 4 -31.68 0.83 -13.49
CA ARG A 4 -32.18 0.30 -14.77
C ARG A 4 -33.60 0.85 -15.06
N PRO A 5 -33.94 1.19 -16.32
CA PRO A 5 -35.30 1.60 -16.66
C PRO A 5 -36.30 0.45 -16.44
N GLY A 6 -37.34 0.67 -15.62
CA GLY A 6 -38.48 -0.25 -15.44
C GLY A 6 -38.65 -0.93 -14.08
N ALA A 7 -37.81 -0.64 -13.08
CA ALA A 7 -37.97 -1.21 -11.73
C ALA A 7 -39.10 -0.51 -10.94
N PRO A 8 -39.93 -1.24 -10.15
CA PRO A 8 -41.07 -0.66 -9.42
C PRO A 8 -40.61 0.35 -8.36
N ARG A 9 -41.35 1.47 -8.21
CA ARG A 9 -41.12 2.47 -7.16
C ARG A 9 -41.58 1.92 -5.82
N HIS A 10 -40.70 1.21 -5.11
CA HIS A 10 -40.89 0.97 -3.67
C HIS A 10 -40.02 1.97 -2.90
N ASP A 11 -40.69 2.71 -2.01
CA ASP A 11 -40.10 3.49 -0.92
C ASP A 11 -39.34 2.53 -0.01
N GLU A 12 -38.06 2.31 -0.29
CA GLU A 12 -37.11 1.66 0.61
C GLU A 12 -35.71 1.95 0.05
N ARG A 13 -34.74 2.18 0.94
CA ARG A 13 -33.35 2.59 0.62
C ARG A 13 -32.81 1.84 -0.60
N SER A 14 -32.61 2.55 -1.71
CA SER A 14 -32.21 2.01 -3.01
C SER A 14 -30.89 1.22 -2.96
N ASP A 15 -30.95 -0.10 -3.18
CA ASP A 15 -29.85 -1.08 -3.35
C ASP A 15 -28.88 -0.82 -4.53
N ALA A 16 -28.85 0.41 -5.07
CA ALA A 16 -27.99 0.74 -6.20
C ALA A 16 -26.56 1.02 -5.70
N PRO A 17 -25.53 0.39 -6.30
CA PRO A 17 -24.16 0.56 -5.85
C PRO A 17 -23.74 2.03 -5.95
N PRO A 18 -23.06 2.58 -4.93
CA PRO A 18 -22.47 3.90 -5.02
C PRO A 18 -21.46 3.91 -6.16
N ALA A 19 -21.54 4.93 -7.00
CA ALA A 19 -20.60 5.16 -8.08
C ALA A 19 -20.08 6.59 -7.94
N ASP A 20 -18.77 6.73 -8.03
CA ASP A 20 -18.14 8.04 -8.13
C ASP A 20 -18.38 8.62 -9.52
N TRP A 21 -18.22 9.94 -9.64
CA TRP A 21 -18.41 10.61 -10.91
C TRP A 21 -17.48 11.80 -11.07
N ASN A 22 -17.23 12.14 -12.34
CA ASN A 22 -16.44 13.31 -12.70
C ASN A 22 -16.99 13.98 -13.94
N VAL A 23 -16.81 15.29 -13.98
CA VAL A 23 -17.15 16.13 -15.13
C VAL A 23 -15.90 16.37 -15.95
N VAL A 24 -15.93 16.02 -17.23
CA VAL A 24 -14.74 16.02 -18.08
C VAL A 24 -14.98 16.70 -19.42
N THR A 25 -13.92 17.24 -20.02
CA THR A 25 -13.94 17.79 -21.38
C THR A 25 -13.60 16.71 -22.41
N PRO A 26 -13.96 16.90 -23.69
CA PRO A 26 -13.41 16.10 -24.78
C PRO A 26 -11.88 15.99 -24.70
N GLY A 27 -11.32 14.80 -24.95
CA GLY A 27 -9.88 14.56 -24.91
C GLY A 27 -9.30 14.28 -23.51
N PHE A 28 -10.11 14.32 -22.46
CA PHE A 28 -9.70 13.98 -21.09
C PHE A 28 -9.05 12.59 -20.98
N PHE A 29 -9.67 11.58 -21.60
CA PHE A 29 -9.16 10.20 -21.55
C PHE A 29 -7.80 10.09 -22.25
N ASN A 30 -7.63 10.75 -23.40
CA ASN A 30 -6.34 10.80 -24.09
C ASN A 30 -5.25 11.53 -23.28
N ALA A 31 -5.64 12.62 -22.60
CA ALA A 31 -4.73 13.38 -21.74
C ALA A 31 -4.20 12.54 -20.57
N LEU A 32 -5.05 11.69 -19.98
CA LEU A 32 -4.69 10.75 -18.92
C LEU A 32 -4.15 9.39 -19.42
N GLY A 33 -4.19 9.14 -20.74
CA GLY A 33 -3.81 7.85 -21.31
C GLY A 33 -4.79 6.71 -20.99
N VAL A 34 -6.01 7.03 -20.57
CA VAL A 34 -7.07 6.05 -20.33
C VAL A 34 -7.64 5.61 -21.68
N ARG A 35 -7.62 4.30 -21.93
CA ARG A 35 -8.15 3.73 -23.18
C ARG A 35 -9.68 3.65 -23.11
N LEU A 36 -10.35 4.09 -24.17
CA LEU A 36 -11.76 3.75 -24.39
C LEU A 36 -11.85 2.31 -24.91
N VAL A 37 -12.55 1.47 -24.17
CA VAL A 37 -12.75 0.05 -24.46
C VAL A 37 -13.83 -0.14 -25.52
N ARG A 38 -14.90 0.66 -25.47
CA ARG A 38 -16.01 0.65 -26.43
C ARG A 38 -16.61 2.04 -26.61
N GLY A 39 -17.30 2.24 -27.72
CA GLY A 39 -18.03 3.47 -28.04
C GLY A 39 -17.11 4.63 -28.42
N ARG A 40 -17.50 5.85 -28.07
CA ARG A 40 -16.79 7.09 -28.43
C ARG A 40 -16.47 7.95 -27.21
N ASP A 41 -15.53 8.87 -27.40
CA ASP A 41 -15.31 9.99 -26.47
C ASP A 41 -16.45 11.03 -26.61
N PHE A 42 -16.50 11.95 -25.66
CA PHE A 42 -17.27 13.18 -25.79
C PHE A 42 -16.73 14.03 -26.94
N ASN A 43 -17.62 14.76 -27.60
CA ASN A 43 -17.27 15.68 -28.68
C ASN A 43 -18.13 16.95 -28.63
N ASP A 44 -17.87 17.88 -29.54
CA ASP A 44 -18.55 19.18 -29.59
C ASP A 44 -20.06 19.08 -29.89
N GLY A 45 -20.54 17.93 -30.35
CA GLY A 45 -21.96 17.64 -30.54
C GLY A 45 -22.71 17.33 -29.23
N ASP A 46 -22.00 17.04 -28.13
CA ASP A 46 -22.59 16.78 -26.81
C ASP A 46 -22.90 18.11 -26.08
N THR A 47 -23.79 18.90 -26.67
CA THR A 47 -24.18 20.25 -26.22
C THR A 47 -25.18 20.22 -25.05
N PRO A 48 -25.42 21.34 -24.35
CA PRO A 48 -26.42 21.41 -23.28
C PRO A 48 -27.86 21.05 -23.71
N THR A 49 -28.17 21.18 -25.00
CA THR A 49 -29.51 20.91 -25.57
C THR A 49 -29.62 19.53 -26.23
N SER A 50 -28.49 18.83 -26.41
CA SER A 50 -28.47 17.46 -26.90
C SER A 50 -28.95 16.46 -25.83
N PRO A 51 -29.29 15.22 -26.21
CA PRO A 51 -29.55 14.16 -25.23
C PRO A 51 -28.38 14.04 -24.25
N ARG A 52 -28.68 13.86 -22.96
CA ARG A 52 -27.64 13.74 -21.96
C ARG A 52 -26.90 12.42 -22.10
N VAL A 53 -25.58 12.49 -22.09
CA VAL A 53 -24.71 11.34 -22.33
C VAL A 53 -23.73 11.11 -21.18
N ALA A 54 -23.28 9.87 -21.05
CA ALA A 54 -22.24 9.49 -20.10
C ALA A 54 -21.27 8.47 -20.70
N ILE A 55 -20.07 8.44 -20.16
CA ILE A 55 -19.10 7.36 -20.35
C ILE A 55 -18.92 6.68 -19.00
N VAL A 56 -18.92 5.36 -18.96
CA VAL A 56 -18.73 4.59 -17.72
C VAL A 56 -17.41 3.83 -17.75
N ASN A 57 -16.86 3.48 -16.60
CA ASN A 57 -15.72 2.55 -16.60
C ASN A 57 -16.18 1.08 -16.78
N ALA A 58 -15.24 0.21 -17.14
CA ALA A 58 -15.50 -1.20 -17.38
C ALA A 58 -16.04 -1.92 -16.12
N ALA A 59 -15.63 -1.50 -14.92
CA ALA A 59 -16.16 -2.03 -13.67
C ALA A 59 -17.66 -1.77 -13.51
N LEU A 60 -18.10 -0.52 -13.70
CA LEU A 60 -19.51 -0.16 -13.60
C LEU A 60 -20.34 -0.84 -14.70
N ALA A 61 -19.81 -0.87 -15.94
CA ALA A 61 -20.46 -1.56 -17.05
C ALA A 61 -20.74 -3.04 -16.71
N ARG A 62 -19.73 -3.76 -16.21
CA ARG A 62 -19.87 -5.16 -15.83
C ARG A 62 -20.82 -5.35 -14.64
N GLN A 63 -20.77 -4.46 -13.65
CA GLN A 63 -21.61 -4.57 -12.46
C GLN A 63 -23.10 -4.37 -12.79
N VAL A 64 -23.43 -3.39 -13.64
CA VAL A 64 -24.83 -3.04 -13.93
C VAL A 64 -25.41 -3.87 -15.06
N PHE A 65 -24.61 -4.21 -16.08
CA PHE A 65 -25.07 -4.86 -17.31
C PHE A 65 -24.57 -6.30 -17.47
N GLY A 66 -23.65 -6.77 -16.62
CA GLY A 66 -23.05 -8.10 -16.77
C GLY A 66 -22.29 -8.20 -18.09
N ASP A 67 -22.68 -9.17 -18.92
CA ASP A 67 -22.14 -9.38 -20.27
C ASP A 67 -22.97 -8.67 -21.37
N GLU A 68 -24.06 -7.98 -21.02
CA GLU A 68 -24.84 -7.20 -21.99
C GLU A 68 -24.07 -5.96 -22.47
N ASP A 69 -24.34 -5.53 -23.71
CA ASP A 69 -23.72 -4.30 -24.23
C ASP A 69 -24.29 -3.06 -23.54
N PRO A 70 -23.46 -2.28 -22.83
CA PRO A 70 -23.92 -1.10 -22.10
C PRO A 70 -24.19 0.09 -23.03
N LEU A 71 -23.66 0.09 -24.26
CA LEU A 71 -23.81 1.22 -25.19
C LEU A 71 -25.28 1.46 -25.55
N GLY A 72 -25.69 2.73 -25.57
CA GLY A 72 -27.07 3.16 -25.84
C GLY A 72 -28.06 2.90 -24.70
N ARG A 73 -27.65 2.21 -23.62
CA ARG A 73 -28.48 2.04 -22.43
C ARG A 73 -28.54 3.35 -21.65
N VAL A 74 -29.62 3.51 -20.88
CA VAL A 74 -29.85 4.70 -20.08
C VAL A 74 -29.61 4.39 -18.60
N LEU A 75 -28.77 5.19 -17.97
CA LEU A 75 -28.57 5.23 -16.54
C LEU A 75 -29.43 6.35 -15.95
N GLU A 76 -30.25 6.03 -14.96
CA GLU A 76 -30.82 7.06 -14.09
C GLU A 76 -29.83 7.34 -12.98
N VAL A 77 -29.29 8.56 -12.94
CA VAL A 77 -28.35 8.98 -11.89
C VAL A 77 -29.04 9.98 -10.97
N ASP A 78 -29.16 9.63 -9.70
CA ASP A 78 -29.54 10.61 -8.67
C ASP A 78 -28.34 11.49 -8.34
N THR A 79 -28.40 12.78 -8.70
CA THR A 79 -27.29 13.73 -8.58
C THR A 79 -27.42 14.56 -7.30
N PRO A 80 -26.35 14.71 -6.49
CA PRO A 80 -26.39 15.47 -5.23
C PRO A 80 -26.69 16.98 -5.36
N PHE A 81 -26.64 17.55 -6.57
CA PHE A 81 -26.63 19.00 -6.80
C PHE A 81 -27.96 19.60 -7.27
N GLY A 82 -29.07 18.87 -7.12
CA GLY A 82 -30.40 19.38 -7.43
C GLY A 82 -30.72 19.35 -8.92
N GLY A 83 -31.64 18.49 -9.28
CA GLY A 83 -32.10 18.24 -10.65
C GLY A 83 -32.67 16.83 -10.69
N SER A 84 -33.85 16.65 -11.28
CA SER A 84 -34.49 15.34 -11.40
C SER A 84 -33.49 14.33 -11.96
N ALA A 85 -33.42 13.14 -11.34
CA ALA A 85 -32.57 12.01 -11.72
C ALA A 85 -32.29 12.00 -13.24
N GLY A 86 -31.06 12.38 -13.60
CA GLY A 86 -30.72 12.62 -14.99
C GLY A 86 -30.64 11.29 -15.72
N ARG A 87 -31.48 11.09 -16.74
CA ARG A 87 -31.35 9.98 -17.68
C ARG A 87 -30.13 10.24 -18.56
N LEU A 88 -29.05 9.48 -18.35
CA LEU A 88 -27.81 9.57 -19.11
C LEU A 88 -27.70 8.38 -20.05
N THR A 89 -27.53 8.63 -21.34
CA THR A 89 -27.29 7.56 -22.33
C THR A 89 -25.81 7.22 -22.36
N ILE A 90 -25.47 5.95 -22.19
CA ILE A 90 -24.08 5.50 -22.25
C ILE A 90 -23.60 5.54 -23.70
N VAL A 91 -22.60 6.37 -24.00
CA VAL A 91 -22.01 6.51 -25.34
C VAL A 91 -20.60 5.91 -25.43
N GLY A 92 -20.02 5.52 -24.30
CA GLY A 92 -18.70 4.91 -24.25
C GLY A 92 -18.42 4.16 -22.96
N VAL A 93 -17.42 3.28 -23.03
CA VAL A 93 -16.87 2.54 -21.89
C VAL A 93 -15.38 2.79 -21.84
N ALA A 94 -14.88 3.36 -20.75
CA ALA A 94 -13.46 3.57 -20.47
C ALA A 94 -12.86 2.38 -19.72
N ALA A 95 -11.55 2.16 -19.88
CA ALA A 95 -10.80 1.25 -19.02
C ALA A 95 -10.83 1.76 -17.58
N ASN A 96 -10.72 0.85 -16.61
CA ASN A 96 -10.63 1.24 -15.22
C ASN A 96 -9.35 2.05 -14.99
N ALA A 97 -9.45 3.13 -14.21
CA ALA A 97 -8.34 4.00 -13.87
C ALA A 97 -8.37 4.31 -12.37
N HIS A 98 -7.21 4.40 -11.75
CA HIS A 98 -7.07 4.79 -10.34
C HIS A 98 -7.37 6.29 -10.20
N MET A 99 -8.63 6.64 -9.94
CA MET A 99 -9.02 8.05 -9.77
C MET A 99 -9.09 8.51 -8.32
N VAL A 100 -9.38 7.60 -7.38
CA VAL A 100 -9.61 7.96 -5.96
C VAL A 100 -8.64 7.25 -5.02
N SER A 101 -8.28 6.00 -5.28
CA SER A 101 -7.22 5.30 -4.55
C SER A 101 -6.49 4.27 -5.43
N LEU A 102 -5.22 4.02 -5.11
CA LEU A 102 -4.37 3.01 -5.76
C LEU A 102 -4.85 1.56 -5.50
N GLY A 103 -5.79 1.36 -4.57
CA GLY A 103 -6.33 0.04 -4.23
C GLY A 103 -7.63 -0.33 -4.95
N ASP A 104 -8.25 0.61 -5.67
CA ASP A 104 -9.64 0.49 -6.10
C ASP A 104 -9.79 0.42 -7.63
N GLU A 105 -9.10 -0.55 -8.23
CA GLU A 105 -9.10 -0.80 -9.68
C GLU A 105 -10.49 -1.21 -10.23
N SER A 106 -11.50 -1.32 -9.34
CA SER A 106 -12.85 -1.79 -9.64
C SER A 106 -13.96 -0.86 -9.13
N SER A 107 -13.64 0.34 -8.63
CA SER A 107 -14.69 1.26 -8.16
C SER A 107 -15.55 1.75 -9.32
N PRO A 108 -16.89 1.64 -9.24
CA PRO A 108 -17.78 2.06 -10.32
C PRO A 108 -17.69 3.57 -10.55
N TYR A 109 -17.52 4.00 -11.81
CA TYR A 109 -17.26 5.39 -12.15
C TYR A 109 -18.06 5.89 -13.35
N VAL A 110 -18.61 7.11 -13.25
CA VAL A 110 -19.39 7.77 -14.31
C VAL A 110 -18.74 9.09 -14.73
N TYR A 111 -18.48 9.25 -16.01
CA TYR A 111 -18.02 10.50 -16.61
C TYR A 111 -19.17 11.19 -17.32
N VAL A 112 -19.28 12.51 -17.15
CA VAL A 112 -20.26 13.35 -17.85
C VAL A 112 -19.57 14.53 -18.53
N PRO A 113 -20.08 15.00 -19.69
CA PRO A 113 -19.43 16.09 -20.42
C PRO A 113 -19.63 17.43 -19.70
N PHE A 114 -18.55 18.20 -19.60
CA PHE A 114 -18.54 19.53 -18.96
C PHE A 114 -19.57 20.50 -19.53
N MET A 115 -19.83 20.43 -20.84
CA MET A 115 -20.83 21.26 -21.52
C MET A 115 -22.25 20.98 -21.05
N GLN A 116 -22.57 19.76 -20.59
CA GLN A 116 -23.91 19.42 -20.09
C GLN A 116 -24.03 19.58 -18.57
N GLN A 117 -22.90 19.69 -17.85
CA GLN A 117 -22.88 19.77 -16.40
C GLN A 117 -21.74 20.69 -15.91
N TYR A 118 -22.00 21.99 -15.90
CA TYR A 118 -21.01 22.99 -15.47
C TYR A 118 -20.67 22.88 -13.97
N HIS A 119 -19.38 22.99 -13.65
CA HIS A 119 -18.87 23.20 -12.30
C HIS A 119 -17.93 24.40 -12.25
N SER A 120 -18.05 25.22 -11.21
CA SER A 120 -17.19 26.40 -11.01
C SER A 120 -15.78 26.04 -10.51
N ARG A 121 -15.59 24.84 -9.96
CA ARG A 121 -14.28 24.29 -9.62
C ARG A 121 -13.84 23.33 -10.73
N VAL A 122 -12.80 23.71 -11.45
CA VAL A 122 -12.23 22.92 -12.54
C VAL A 122 -10.75 22.65 -12.28
N SER A 123 -10.26 21.52 -12.77
CA SER A 123 -8.84 21.20 -12.81
C SER A 123 -8.43 21.07 -14.27
N LEU A 124 -7.33 21.72 -14.65
CA LEU A 124 -6.78 21.65 -16.00
C LEU A 124 -5.72 20.55 -16.06
N ILE A 125 -5.96 19.55 -16.90
CA ILE A 125 -5.02 18.47 -17.16
C ILE A 125 -4.40 18.72 -18.53
N VAL A 126 -3.06 18.76 -18.60
CA VAL A 126 -2.32 19.01 -19.84
C VAL A 126 -1.30 17.89 -20.03
N LYS A 127 -1.41 17.17 -21.15
CA LYS A 127 -0.42 16.17 -21.55
C LYS A 127 0.70 16.84 -22.33
N THR A 128 1.91 16.76 -21.81
CA THR A 128 3.10 17.41 -22.39
C THR A 128 4.30 16.46 -22.32
N ALA A 129 5.32 16.71 -23.14
CA ALA A 129 6.56 15.92 -23.10
C ALA A 129 7.44 16.24 -21.87
N GLY A 130 7.17 17.32 -21.12
CA GLY A 130 7.96 17.71 -19.96
C GLY A 130 7.30 18.78 -19.08
N ALA A 131 7.69 18.83 -17.80
CA ALA A 131 7.07 19.70 -16.78
C ALA A 131 7.37 21.21 -16.95
N THR A 132 8.23 21.59 -17.90
CA THR A 132 8.62 22.98 -18.19
C THR A 132 7.47 23.87 -18.69
N VAL A 133 6.31 23.27 -19.01
CA VAL A 133 5.11 23.96 -19.49
C VAL A 133 4.29 24.59 -18.36
N ILE A 134 4.50 24.18 -17.10
CA ILE A 134 3.73 24.67 -15.94
C ILE A 134 3.83 26.20 -15.77
N PRO A 135 5.01 26.85 -15.80
CA PRO A 135 5.12 28.30 -15.68
C PRO A 135 4.44 29.07 -16.83
N GLN A 136 4.49 28.50 -18.04
CA GLN A 136 3.89 29.11 -19.25
C GLN A 136 2.35 29.10 -19.16
N VAL A 137 1.76 27.96 -18.81
CA VAL A 137 0.31 27.83 -18.58
C VAL A 137 -0.13 28.77 -17.46
N ARG A 138 0.67 28.85 -16.37
CA ARG A 138 0.38 29.77 -15.26
C ARG A 138 0.40 31.23 -15.70
N ALA A 139 1.31 31.62 -16.59
CA ALA A 139 1.34 32.97 -17.14
C ALA A 139 0.10 33.26 -17.98
N LEU A 140 -0.29 32.34 -18.88
CA LEU A 140 -1.43 32.50 -19.76
C LEU A 140 -2.76 32.61 -18.99
N VAL A 141 -2.97 31.75 -17.98
CA VAL A 141 -4.19 31.80 -17.14
C VAL A 141 -4.28 33.13 -16.38
N ARG A 142 -3.15 33.64 -15.86
CA ARG A 142 -3.12 34.95 -15.19
C ARG A 142 -3.37 36.11 -16.14
N GLU A 143 -2.95 36.00 -17.39
CA GLU A 143 -3.25 37.00 -18.42
C GLU A 143 -4.74 37.03 -18.74
N MET A 144 -5.37 35.86 -18.89
CA MET A 144 -6.81 35.75 -19.13
C MET A 144 -7.64 36.28 -17.95
N ASN A 145 -7.28 35.92 -16.71
CA ASN A 145 -7.97 36.39 -15.53
C ASN A 145 -7.06 36.33 -14.29
N ARG A 146 -6.63 37.50 -13.83
CA ARG A 146 -5.77 37.65 -12.65
C ARG A 146 -6.43 37.20 -11.33
N ASN A 147 -7.75 37.09 -11.30
CA ASN A 147 -8.52 36.72 -10.12
C ASN A 147 -8.74 35.21 -10.02
N LEU A 148 -8.24 34.39 -10.96
CA LEU A 148 -8.32 32.93 -10.86
C LEU A 148 -7.19 32.39 -9.96
N PRO A 149 -7.50 31.86 -8.77
CA PRO A 149 -6.48 31.26 -7.92
C PRO A 149 -6.05 29.91 -8.53
N ILE A 150 -4.79 29.82 -8.95
CA ILE A 150 -4.15 28.54 -9.26
C ILE A 150 -3.66 27.97 -7.94
N THR A 151 -4.49 27.16 -7.30
CA THR A 151 -4.22 26.54 -6.00
C THR A 151 -3.06 25.56 -6.05
N THR A 152 -3.01 24.74 -7.10
CA THR A 152 -2.01 23.69 -7.26
C THR A 152 -1.64 23.53 -8.73
N ALA A 153 -0.34 23.55 -9.04
CA ALA A 153 0.16 23.19 -10.37
C ALA A 153 1.41 22.33 -10.19
N MET A 154 1.25 21.04 -10.46
CA MET A 154 2.29 20.02 -10.29
C MET A 154 2.13 18.93 -11.35
N PRO A 155 3.21 18.23 -11.71
CA PRO A 155 3.14 17.00 -12.50
C PRO A 155 2.18 15.99 -11.87
N LEU A 156 1.45 15.22 -12.70
CA LEU A 156 0.53 14.19 -12.21
C LEU A 156 1.25 13.13 -11.35
N ALA A 157 2.52 12.86 -11.63
CA ALA A 157 3.37 11.99 -10.81
C ALA A 157 3.45 12.45 -9.34
N ASP A 158 3.53 13.76 -9.10
CA ASP A 158 3.61 14.31 -7.75
C ASP A 158 2.26 14.26 -7.03
N VAL A 159 1.15 14.37 -7.76
CA VAL A 159 -0.20 14.17 -7.21
C VAL A 159 -0.35 12.74 -6.67
N THR A 160 0.12 11.74 -7.42
CA THR A 160 0.11 10.35 -6.94
C THR A 160 1.02 10.15 -5.73
N ALA A 161 2.14 10.88 -5.64
CA ALA A 161 3.01 10.83 -4.48
C ALA A 161 2.37 11.43 -3.21
N ILE A 162 1.50 12.44 -3.35
CA ILE A 162 0.74 13.01 -2.22
C ILE A 162 -0.30 12.01 -1.69
N GLY A 163 -0.96 11.26 -2.57
CA GLY A 163 -1.89 10.19 -2.16
C GLY A 163 -1.24 9.11 -1.30
N LEU A 164 0.07 8.91 -1.44
CA LEU A 164 0.86 7.93 -0.67
C LEU A 164 1.36 8.47 0.68
N VAL A 165 1.13 9.75 1.02
CA VAL A 165 1.69 10.36 2.25
C VAL A 165 1.22 9.66 3.53
N PRO A 166 -0.08 9.37 3.74
CA PRO A 166 -0.52 8.66 4.94
C PRO A 166 0.12 7.28 5.07
N GLN A 167 0.28 6.57 3.95
CA GLN A 167 0.92 5.25 3.90
C GLN A 167 2.41 5.33 4.21
N ARG A 168 3.11 6.36 3.71
CA ARG A 168 4.51 6.61 4.05
C ARG A 168 4.72 6.93 5.54
N ILE A 169 3.81 7.70 6.14
CA ILE A 169 3.86 8.01 7.58
C ILE A 169 3.60 6.74 8.38
N ALA A 170 2.59 5.95 8.02
CA ALA A 170 2.31 4.68 8.68
C ALA A 170 3.51 3.72 8.56
N ALA A 171 4.12 3.61 7.38
CA ALA A 171 5.30 2.79 7.14
C ALA A 171 6.52 3.27 7.92
N SER A 172 6.73 4.58 8.07
CA SER A 172 7.86 5.12 8.86
C SER A 172 7.70 4.87 10.36
N VAL A 173 6.47 5.02 10.88
CA VAL A 173 6.15 4.70 12.28
C VAL A 173 6.28 3.20 12.54
N ALA A 174 5.70 2.36 11.67
CA ALA A 174 5.83 0.91 11.77
C ALA A 174 7.30 0.46 11.66
N GLY A 175 8.08 1.06 10.76
CA GLY A 175 9.51 0.80 10.60
C GLY A 175 10.33 1.16 11.84
N THR A 176 10.07 2.33 12.45
CA THR A 176 10.75 2.72 13.69
C THR A 176 10.39 1.80 14.86
N LEU A 177 9.11 1.43 15.01
CA LEU A 177 8.69 0.43 16.00
C LEU A 177 9.32 -0.94 15.74
N GLY A 178 9.45 -1.35 14.47
CA GLY A 178 10.13 -2.58 14.07
C GLY A 178 11.61 -2.59 14.47
N ILE A 179 12.31 -1.48 14.27
CA ILE A 179 13.71 -1.32 14.71
C ILE A 179 13.80 -1.43 16.24
N VAL A 180 12.92 -0.76 16.98
CA VAL A 180 12.90 -0.84 18.45
C VAL A 180 12.62 -2.26 18.93
N ALA A 181 11.62 -2.94 18.34
CA ALA A 181 11.31 -4.33 18.65
C ALA A 181 12.49 -5.27 18.35
N LEU A 182 13.19 -5.04 17.23
CA LEU A 182 14.39 -5.80 16.85
C LEU A 182 15.53 -5.60 17.85
N LEU A 183 15.74 -4.36 18.35
CA LEU A 183 16.72 -4.07 19.39
C LEU A 183 16.34 -4.74 20.73
N LEU A 184 15.08 -4.70 21.12
CA LEU A 184 14.60 -5.38 22.33
C LEU A 184 14.78 -6.90 22.22
N ALA A 185 14.45 -7.48 21.07
CA ALA A 185 14.68 -8.89 20.79
C ALA A 185 16.18 -9.23 20.85
N ALA A 186 17.04 -8.39 20.26
CA ALA A 186 18.49 -8.54 20.31
C ALA A 186 19.02 -8.57 21.76
N ILE A 187 18.58 -7.62 22.59
CA ILE A 187 18.95 -7.52 24.00
C ILE A 187 18.45 -8.75 24.77
N GLY A 188 17.20 -9.17 24.53
CA GLY A 188 16.61 -10.35 25.16
C GLY A 188 17.35 -11.64 24.83
N ILE A 189 17.63 -11.88 23.54
CA ILE A 189 18.45 -13.01 23.08
C ILE A 189 19.81 -12.97 23.75
N TYR A 190 20.49 -11.81 23.72
CA TYR A 190 21.81 -11.67 24.33
C TYR A 190 21.77 -11.99 25.83
N GLY A 191 20.83 -11.39 26.56
CA GLY A 191 20.66 -11.58 28.00
C GLY A 191 20.41 -13.04 28.37
N VAL A 192 19.40 -13.68 27.77
CA VAL A 192 18.99 -15.05 28.11
C VAL A 192 20.08 -16.06 27.72
N THR A 193 20.66 -15.94 26.53
CA THR A 193 21.70 -16.88 26.08
C THR A 193 23.00 -16.70 26.85
N SER A 194 23.46 -15.45 27.05
CA SER A 194 24.67 -15.15 27.82
C SER A 194 24.55 -15.59 29.27
N TYR A 195 23.39 -15.38 29.89
CA TYR A 195 23.10 -15.83 31.24
C TYR A 195 23.13 -17.36 31.35
N SER A 196 22.50 -18.04 30.40
CA SER A 196 22.46 -19.51 30.34
C SER A 196 23.86 -20.13 30.19
N VAL A 197 24.70 -19.53 29.33
CA VAL A 197 26.11 -19.97 29.17
C VAL A 197 26.92 -19.67 30.45
N SER A 198 26.74 -18.49 31.04
CA SER A 198 27.45 -18.10 32.26
C SER A 198 27.12 -19.01 33.44
N ARG A 199 25.88 -19.47 33.59
CA ARG A 199 25.51 -20.47 34.61
C ARG A 199 26.19 -21.84 34.41
N ARG A 200 26.58 -22.18 33.17
CA ARG A 200 27.26 -23.44 32.84
C ARG A 200 28.79 -23.34 32.90
N THR A 201 29.35 -22.22 33.36
CA THR A 201 30.81 -22.01 33.46
C THR A 201 31.49 -23.09 34.31
N ARG A 202 30.84 -23.57 35.40
CA ARG A 202 31.40 -24.63 36.26
C ARG A 202 31.52 -25.96 35.53
N GLU A 203 30.50 -26.36 34.79
CA GLU A 203 30.52 -27.59 33.96
C GLU A 203 31.58 -27.51 32.85
N ILE A 204 31.68 -26.34 32.20
CA ILE A 204 32.70 -26.06 31.17
C ILE A 204 34.11 -26.20 31.78
N GLY A 205 34.33 -25.64 32.98
CA GLY A 205 35.60 -25.74 33.70
C GLY A 205 35.97 -27.18 34.08
N ILE A 206 35.00 -27.97 34.59
CA ILE A 206 35.22 -29.39 34.92
C ILE A 206 35.60 -30.19 33.68
N ARG A 207 34.92 -30.01 32.54
CA ARG A 207 35.25 -30.71 31.29
C ARG A 207 36.65 -30.38 30.78
N LEU A 208 37.05 -29.12 30.86
CA LEU A 208 38.40 -28.70 30.48
C LEU A 208 39.45 -29.28 31.43
N ALA A 209 39.19 -29.33 32.73
CA ALA A 209 40.08 -29.95 33.72
C ALA A 209 40.25 -31.47 33.50
N LEU A 210 39.22 -32.13 32.98
CA LEU A 210 39.27 -33.53 32.55
C LEU A 210 39.97 -33.75 31.19
N GLY A 211 40.51 -32.69 30.57
CA GLY A 211 41.27 -32.78 29.32
C GLY A 211 40.44 -32.70 28.04
N ALA A 212 39.16 -32.28 28.11
CA ALA A 212 38.35 -32.11 26.91
C ALA A 212 38.92 -31.05 25.97
N ASP A 213 38.87 -31.31 24.67
CA ASP A 213 39.33 -30.36 23.66
C ASP A 213 38.46 -29.08 23.66
N ARG A 214 39.10 -27.91 23.65
CA ARG A 214 38.43 -26.60 23.73
C ARG A 214 37.47 -26.37 22.57
N ARG A 215 37.75 -26.90 21.37
CA ARG A 215 36.85 -26.75 20.22
C ARG A 215 35.61 -27.60 20.39
N SER A 216 35.76 -28.82 20.92
CA SER A 216 34.62 -29.71 21.23
C SER A 216 33.63 -29.06 22.21
N VAL A 217 34.14 -28.42 23.27
CA VAL A 217 33.32 -27.76 24.29
C VAL A 217 32.65 -26.50 23.73
N LEU A 218 33.38 -25.70 22.96
CA LEU A 218 32.83 -24.51 22.31
C LEU A 218 31.73 -24.88 21.31
N ALA A 219 31.92 -25.92 20.49
CA ALA A 219 30.93 -26.38 19.52
C ALA A 219 29.63 -26.83 20.20
N LEU A 220 29.72 -27.50 21.35
CA LEU A 220 28.55 -27.92 22.11
C LEU A 220 27.76 -26.72 22.65
N VAL A 221 28.46 -25.72 23.21
CA VAL A 221 27.83 -24.53 23.79
C VAL A 221 27.19 -23.66 22.70
N LEU A 222 27.90 -23.48 21.58
CA LEU A 222 27.37 -22.80 20.41
C LEU A 222 26.15 -23.55 19.85
N GLY A 223 26.22 -24.88 19.70
CA GLY A 223 25.13 -25.69 19.16
C GLY A 223 23.86 -25.58 20.00
N GLN A 224 23.98 -25.63 21.32
CA GLN A 224 22.81 -25.48 22.22
C GLN A 224 22.21 -24.07 22.17
N GLY A 225 23.04 -23.04 22.14
CA GLY A 225 22.55 -21.65 22.05
C GLY A 225 21.95 -21.34 20.69
N MET A 226 22.56 -21.83 19.61
CA MET A 226 22.07 -21.68 18.24
C MET A 226 20.78 -22.45 18.01
N MET A 227 20.61 -23.64 18.59
CA MET A 227 19.35 -24.39 18.50
C MET A 227 18.17 -23.57 19.04
N LEU A 228 18.33 -22.95 20.21
CA LEU A 228 17.30 -22.10 20.80
C LEU A 228 17.01 -20.86 19.93
N ALA A 229 18.07 -20.22 19.40
CA ALA A 229 17.94 -19.07 18.52
C ALA A 229 17.24 -19.42 17.20
N THR A 230 17.58 -20.55 16.58
CA THR A 230 16.95 -21.02 15.35
C THR A 230 15.47 -21.32 15.55
N ILE A 231 15.09 -21.97 16.66
CA ILE A 231 13.67 -22.20 16.97
C ILE A 231 12.93 -20.87 17.14
N GLY A 232 13.50 -19.93 17.90
CA GLY A 232 12.92 -18.60 18.08
C GLY A 232 12.74 -17.84 16.77
N VAL A 233 13.75 -17.88 15.89
CA VAL A 233 13.70 -17.29 14.55
C VAL A 233 12.59 -17.93 13.72
N LEU A 234 12.50 -19.26 13.66
CA LEU A 234 11.47 -19.96 12.88
C LEU A 234 10.05 -19.61 13.37
N VAL A 235 9.84 -19.58 14.69
CA VAL A 235 8.55 -19.18 15.28
C VAL A 235 8.25 -17.72 14.97
N GLY A 236 9.25 -16.83 15.08
CA GLY A 236 9.12 -15.41 14.76
C GLY A 236 8.81 -15.16 13.28
N LEU A 237 9.44 -15.89 12.36
CA LEU A 237 9.17 -15.83 10.93
C LEU A 237 7.75 -16.28 10.62
N ALA A 238 7.30 -17.40 11.21
CA ALA A 238 5.94 -17.89 11.04
C ALA A 238 4.90 -16.90 11.59
N GLY A 239 5.14 -16.37 12.80
CA GLY A 239 4.26 -15.38 13.42
C GLY A 239 4.23 -14.06 12.64
N GLY A 240 5.38 -13.60 12.15
CA GLY A 240 5.51 -12.40 11.33
C GLY A 240 4.78 -12.54 9.98
N ALA A 241 4.91 -13.68 9.32
CA ALA A 241 4.19 -13.97 8.08
C ALA A 241 2.67 -14.08 8.30
N ALA A 242 2.23 -14.68 9.40
CA ALA A 242 0.81 -14.74 9.77
C ALA A 242 0.24 -13.34 10.05
N ALA A 243 0.97 -12.52 10.81
CA ALA A 243 0.59 -11.14 11.10
C ALA A 243 0.55 -10.28 9.82
N SER A 244 1.52 -10.44 8.92
CA SER A 244 1.53 -9.68 7.67
C SER A 244 0.38 -10.06 6.74
N GLN A 245 -0.03 -11.33 6.74
CA GLN A 245 -1.20 -11.79 6.02
C GLN A 245 -2.50 -11.19 6.58
N LEU A 246 -2.63 -11.09 7.92
CA LEU A 246 -3.77 -10.43 8.56
C LEU A 246 -3.86 -8.94 8.22
N LEU A 247 -2.72 -8.28 8.04
CA LEU A 247 -2.63 -6.86 7.69
C LEU A 247 -2.75 -6.59 6.17
N ARG A 248 -2.87 -7.63 5.34
CA ARG A 248 -2.96 -7.49 3.87
C ARG A 248 -4.13 -6.60 3.43
N SER A 249 -5.25 -6.66 4.14
CA SER A 249 -6.42 -5.83 3.85
C SER A 249 -6.23 -4.34 4.17
N LEU A 250 -5.18 -4.00 4.94
CA LEU A 250 -4.82 -2.63 5.31
C LEU A 250 -3.67 -2.08 4.44
N LEU A 251 -2.85 -2.96 3.87
CA LEU A 251 -1.67 -2.63 3.07
C LEU A 251 -1.97 -2.81 1.57
N PHE A 252 -2.75 -1.90 1.00
CA PHE A 252 -3.05 -1.92 -0.43
C PHE A 252 -1.80 -1.67 -1.27
N GLY A 253 -1.51 -2.58 -2.21
CA GLY A 253 -0.47 -2.41 -3.24
C GLY A 253 0.96 -2.76 -2.82
N ILE A 254 1.19 -3.37 -1.65
CA ILE A 254 2.52 -3.74 -1.15
C ILE A 254 2.55 -5.26 -0.95
N SER A 255 3.66 -5.90 -1.32
CA SER A 255 3.87 -7.33 -1.04
C SER A 255 3.80 -7.56 0.47
N THR A 256 2.96 -8.51 0.91
CA THR A 256 2.74 -8.80 2.35
C THR A 256 3.97 -9.40 3.03
N VAL A 257 4.90 -9.93 2.25
CA VAL A 257 6.17 -10.45 2.73
C VAL A 257 7.27 -9.80 1.90
N ASP A 258 8.13 -9.04 2.57
CA ASP A 258 9.36 -8.51 2.00
C ASP A 258 10.53 -9.46 2.36
N PRO A 259 11.04 -10.25 1.39
CA PRO A 259 12.13 -11.18 1.64
C PRO A 259 13.39 -10.50 2.17
N VAL A 260 13.64 -9.24 1.79
CA VAL A 260 14.84 -8.51 2.19
C VAL A 260 14.75 -8.13 3.67
N ALA A 261 13.60 -7.63 4.12
CA ALA A 261 13.38 -7.32 5.53
C ALA A 261 13.47 -8.57 6.42
N PHE A 262 12.82 -9.66 6.00
CA PHE A 262 12.83 -10.94 6.76
C PHE A 262 14.24 -11.57 6.79
N ALA A 263 14.95 -11.59 5.66
CA ALA A 263 16.32 -12.10 5.60
C ALA A 263 17.28 -11.23 6.42
N GLY A 264 17.16 -9.91 6.33
CA GLY A 264 17.98 -8.96 7.09
C GLY A 264 17.79 -9.10 8.60
N ALA A 265 16.53 -9.16 9.07
CA ALA A 265 16.23 -9.37 10.48
C ALA A 265 16.75 -10.73 10.97
N THR A 266 16.55 -11.80 10.18
CA THR A 266 17.05 -13.14 10.50
C THR A 266 18.56 -13.19 10.64
N ALA A 267 19.28 -12.63 9.66
CA ALA A 267 20.73 -12.59 9.66
C ALA A 267 21.26 -11.82 10.88
N LEU A 268 20.66 -10.67 11.19
CA LEU A 268 21.04 -9.87 12.35
C LEU A 268 20.84 -10.65 13.67
N LEU A 269 19.68 -11.27 13.86
CA LEU A 269 19.38 -12.05 15.07
C LEU A 269 20.31 -13.26 15.23
N ILE A 270 20.66 -13.94 14.12
CA ILE A 270 21.65 -15.03 14.12
C ILE A 270 23.04 -14.51 14.54
N VAL A 271 23.48 -13.36 14.01
CA VAL A 271 24.76 -12.74 14.39
C VAL A 271 24.77 -12.38 15.88
N ILE A 272 23.67 -11.83 16.40
CA ILE A 272 23.53 -11.52 17.83
C ILE A 272 23.57 -12.79 18.68
N ALA A 273 22.85 -13.84 18.30
CA ALA A 273 22.84 -15.11 19.01
C ALA A 273 24.23 -15.76 19.02
N LEU A 274 24.95 -15.72 17.90
CA LEU A 274 26.34 -16.18 17.81
C LEU A 274 27.25 -15.37 18.75
N ALA A 275 27.15 -14.04 18.74
CA ALA A 275 27.94 -13.20 19.63
C ALA A 275 27.63 -13.48 21.11
N ALA A 276 26.35 -13.63 21.44
CA ALA A 276 25.87 -13.86 22.79
C ALA A 276 26.26 -15.23 23.36
N THR A 277 26.45 -16.23 22.49
CA THR A 277 26.89 -17.57 22.90
C THR A 277 28.41 -17.70 22.88
N TYR A 278 29.08 -17.12 21.89
CA TYR A 278 30.53 -17.16 21.73
C TYR A 278 31.29 -16.36 22.79
N ILE A 279 30.87 -15.13 23.09
CA ILE A 279 31.61 -14.25 24.01
C ILE A 279 31.69 -14.84 25.44
N PRO A 280 30.59 -15.29 26.06
CA PRO A 280 30.62 -15.87 27.40
C PRO A 280 31.30 -17.24 27.40
N ALA A 281 31.09 -18.07 26.37
CA ALA A 281 31.76 -19.37 26.26
C ALA A 281 33.29 -19.20 26.19
N ARG A 282 33.78 -18.24 25.37
CA ARG A 282 35.20 -17.92 25.28
C ARG A 282 35.77 -17.39 26.60
N ARG A 283 35.00 -16.55 27.31
CA ARG A 283 35.38 -16.09 28.65
C ARG A 283 35.49 -17.27 29.63
N ALA A 284 34.50 -18.15 29.68
CA ALA A 284 34.48 -19.34 30.53
C ALA A 284 35.69 -20.26 30.29
N MET A 285 36.09 -20.48 29.02
CA MET A 285 37.25 -21.30 28.67
C MET A 285 38.61 -20.66 28.99
N ARG A 286 38.66 -19.35 29.22
CA ARG A 286 39.88 -18.61 29.57
C ARG A 286 40.08 -18.45 31.08
N VAL A 287 39.04 -18.71 31.88
CA VAL A 287 39.17 -18.73 33.34
C VAL A 287 39.98 -19.97 33.72
N ASP A 288 41.06 -19.74 34.46
CA ASP A 288 41.96 -20.80 34.91
C ASP A 288 41.17 -21.80 35.77
N PRO A 289 41.15 -23.11 35.45
CA PRO A 289 40.38 -24.12 36.19
C PRO A 289 40.69 -24.13 37.70
N MET A 290 41.88 -23.70 38.10
CA MET A 290 42.27 -23.55 39.51
C MET A 290 41.59 -22.38 40.23
N VAL A 291 41.17 -21.33 39.52
CA VAL A 291 40.41 -20.19 40.09
C VAL A 291 38.92 -20.51 40.20
N ALA A 292 38.39 -21.35 39.30
CA ALA A 292 36.99 -21.78 39.31
C ALA A 292 36.63 -22.71 40.48
N LEU A 293 37.61 -23.41 41.07
CA LEU A 293 37.43 -24.25 42.27
C LEU A 293 37.58 -23.48 43.59
N ARG A 294 38.09 -22.25 43.56
CA ARG A 294 38.44 -21.46 44.77
C ARG A 294 37.45 -20.32 45.07
N ARG A 295 36.37 -20.17 44.30
CA ARG A 295 35.25 -19.27 44.64
C ARG A 295 34.12 -20.09 45.26
N GLU A 296 34.10 -20.10 46.58
CA GLU A 296 32.87 -20.25 47.39
C GLU A 296 31.99 -19.00 47.25
#